data_AF-A4CVZ0-F1
#
_entry.id   AF-A4CVZ0-F1
#
_cell.length_a   1.000
_cell.length_b   1.000
_cell.length_c   1.000
_cell.angle_alpha   90.00
_cell.angle_beta   90.00
_cell.angle_gamma   90.00
#
_symmetry.space_group_name_H-M   'P 1'
#
loop_
_entity.id
_entity.type
_entity.pdbx_description
1 polymer ?
#
loop_
_entity_poly.entity_id
_entity_poly.type
_entity_poly.pdbx_seq_one_letter_code
_entity_poly.pdbx_strand_id
1 'polypeptide(L)'
;MARITNAEKLRRVNQIRLLLARGGTRSECLELAATEWGLKPRSADFYIHEANQQIVQDFEIDRKEYTAQLLQVLHRVMEKGTQTNQMGAVTAAVAQAMKLARLDG
;
A
#
# COMPACT_ATOMS: atom_id res chain seq x y z
N MET A 1 3.25 -24.22 27.16
CA MET A 1 2.95 -22.90 26.53
C MET A 1 1.83 -23.10 25.53
N ALA A 2 0.67 -22.47 25.71
CA ALA A 2 -0.44 -22.57 24.76
C ALA A 2 -0.03 -21.94 23.42
N ARG A 3 -0.26 -22.66 22.31
CA ARG A 3 -0.01 -22.17 20.96
C ARG A 3 -0.99 -21.02 20.69
N ILE A 4 -0.48 -19.84 20.37
CA ILE A 4 -1.30 -18.69 19.97
C ILE A 4 -2.12 -19.07 18.73
N THR A 5 -3.39 -18.67 18.69
CA THR A 5 -4.23 -18.91 17.51
C THR A 5 -3.82 -17.95 16.39
N ASN A 6 -4.05 -18.36 15.13
CA ASN A 6 -3.81 -17.48 13.98
C ASN A 6 -4.62 -16.19 14.07
N ALA A 7 -5.84 -16.26 14.60
CA ALA A 7 -6.72 -15.11 14.81
C ALA A 7 -6.11 -14.09 15.80
N GLU A 8 -5.61 -14.56 16.94
CA GLU A 8 -4.98 -13.67 17.92
C GLU A 8 -3.66 -13.09 17.37
N LYS A 9 -2.88 -13.89 16.64
CA LYS A 9 -1.68 -13.40 15.96
C LYS A 9 -2.04 -12.24 15.01
N LEU A 10 -3.03 -12.43 14.14
CA LEU A 10 -3.46 -11.41 13.18
C LEU A 10 -3.99 -10.14 13.88
N ARG A 11 -4.75 -10.30 14.98
CA ARG A 11 -5.23 -9.17 15.80
C ARG A 11 -4.07 -8.32 16.30
N ARG A 12 -3.00 -8.94 16.80
CA ARG A 12 -1.80 -8.26 17.30
C ARG A 12 -1.03 -7.53 16.20
N VAL A 13 -0.87 -8.17 15.04
CA VAL A 13 -0.26 -7.53 13.85
C VAL A 13 -1.06 -6.29 13.46
N ASN A 14 -2.39 -6.39 13.38
CA ASN A 14 -3.25 -5.27 13.02
C ASN A 14 -3.19 -4.11 14.02
N GLN A 15 -3.08 -4.41 15.32
CA GLN A 15 -2.97 -3.39 16.36
C GLN A 15 -1.64 -2.61 16.24
N ILE A 16 -0.52 -3.31 15.96
CA ILE A 16 0.77 -2.68 15.66
C ILE A 16 0.71 -1.91 14.34
N ARG A 17 0.07 -2.47 13.30
CA ARG A 17 -0.10 -1.80 11.99
C ARG A 17 -0.79 -0.46 12.13
N LEU A 18 -1.88 -0.39 12.92
CA LEU A 18 -2.62 0.84 13.18
C LEU A 18 -1.78 1.87 13.94
N LEU A 19 -0.95 1.43 14.89
CA LEU A 19 -0.03 2.31 15.60
C LEU A 19 1.03 2.89 14.65
N LEU A 20 1.66 2.05 13.84
CA LEU A 20 2.66 2.47 12.85
C LEU A 20 2.07 3.41 11.79
N ALA A 21 0.87 3.11 11.27
CA ALA A 21 0.18 3.95 10.29
C ALA A 21 -0.17 5.36 10.80
N ARG A 22 -0.26 5.54 12.13
CA ARG A 22 -0.48 6.84 12.79
C ARG A 22 0.82 7.59 13.13
N GLY A 23 1.97 7.06 12.72
CA GLY A 23 3.29 7.62 13.03
C GLY A 23 3.90 7.10 14.33
N GLY A 24 3.36 6.04 14.92
CA GLY A 24 3.93 5.40 16.10
C GLY A 24 5.33 4.87 15.84
N THR A 25 6.18 5.00 16.84
CA THR A 25 7.58 4.58 16.84
C THR A 25 7.73 3.11 17.24
N ARG A 26 8.86 2.50 16.89
CA ARG A 26 9.20 1.13 17.32
C ARG A 26 9.15 0.98 18.85
N SER A 27 9.59 1.98 19.60
CA SER A 27 9.58 1.95 21.07
C SER A 27 8.16 1.83 21.61
N GLU A 28 7.20 2.57 21.05
CA GLU A 28 5.79 2.47 21.44
C GLU A 28 5.19 1.10 21.07
N CYS A 29 5.58 0.51 19.94
CA CYS A 29 5.17 -0.85 19.59
C CYS A 29 5.70 -1.90 20.58
N LEU A 30 6.95 -1.74 21.03
CA LEU A 30 7.55 -2.62 22.03
C LEU A 30 6.88 -2.47 23.39
N GLU A 31 6.58 -1.24 23.79
CA GLU A 31 5.86 -0.94 25.03
C GLU A 31 4.47 -1.58 24.99
N LEU A 32 3.69 -1.35 23.93
CA LEU A 32 2.38 -1.97 23.74
C LEU A 32 2.45 -3.50 23.80
N ALA A 33 3.43 -4.12 23.13
CA ALA A 33 3.58 -5.57 23.15
C ALA A 33 3.97 -6.12 24.55
N ALA A 34 4.71 -5.35 25.33
CA ALA A 34 5.08 -5.70 26.69
C ALA A 34 3.90 -5.53 27.65
N THR A 35 3.17 -4.43 27.58
CA THR A 35 2.07 -4.10 28.50
C THR A 35 0.82 -4.95 28.24
N GLU A 36 0.41 -5.08 26.97
CA GLU A 36 -0.83 -5.76 26.62
C GLU A 36 -0.66 -7.29 26.58
N TRP A 37 0.52 -7.77 26.17
CA TRP A 37 0.72 -9.19 25.84
C TRP A 37 1.87 -9.86 26.60
N GLY A 38 2.59 -9.13 27.44
CA GLY A 38 3.74 -9.65 28.19
C GLY A 38 4.88 -10.15 27.30
N LEU A 39 5.00 -9.64 26.07
CA LEU A 39 5.99 -10.14 25.11
C LEU A 39 7.37 -9.53 25.34
N LYS A 40 8.39 -10.35 25.10
CA LYS A 40 9.79 -9.90 25.02
C LYS A 40 10.04 -9.15 23.71
N PRO A 41 11.02 -8.23 23.64
CA PRO A 41 11.29 -7.43 22.45
C PRO A 41 11.46 -8.25 21.16
N ARG A 42 12.22 -9.35 21.22
CA ARG A 42 12.41 -10.25 20.05
C ARG A 42 11.11 -10.84 19.52
N SER A 43 10.16 -11.15 20.40
CA SER A 43 8.85 -11.66 20.00
C SER A 43 7.98 -10.55 19.43
N ALA A 44 8.07 -9.33 19.98
CA ALA A 44 7.37 -8.16 19.48
C ALA A 44 7.86 -7.74 18.08
N ASP A 45 9.17 -7.83 17.83
CA ASP A 45 9.78 -7.52 16.52
C ASP A 45 9.20 -8.33 15.37
N PHE A 46 8.79 -9.57 15.62
CA PHE A 46 8.12 -10.39 14.61
C PHE A 46 6.80 -9.75 14.15
N TYR A 47 5.99 -9.26 15.08
CA TYR A 47 4.72 -8.60 14.77
C TYR A 47 4.94 -7.24 14.09
N ILE A 48 5.96 -6.50 14.52
CA ILE A 48 6.36 -5.24 13.89
C ILE A 48 6.80 -5.48 12.45
N HIS A 49 7.55 -6.56 12.20
CA HIS A 49 7.97 -6.91 10.85
C HIS A 49 6.78 -7.26 9.94
N GLU A 50 5.86 -8.14 10.39
CA GLU A 50 4.66 -8.46 9.61
C GLU A 50 3.76 -7.23 9.38
N ALA A 51 3.61 -6.36 10.38
CA ALA A 51 2.85 -5.12 10.22
C ALA A 51 3.46 -4.20 9.16
N ASN A 52 4.78 -4.04 9.14
CA ASN A 52 5.48 -3.27 8.10
C ASN A 52 5.30 -3.88 6.70
N GLN A 53 5.33 -5.20 6.57
CA GLN A 53 5.07 -5.85 5.28
C GLN A 53 3.65 -5.56 4.78
N GLN A 54 2.65 -5.62 5.66
CA GLN A 54 1.27 -5.28 5.31
C GLN A 54 1.13 -3.81 4.88
N ILE A 55 1.79 -2.88 5.60
CA ILE A 55 1.79 -1.46 5.21
C ILE A 55 2.39 -1.28 3.81
N VAL A 56 3.52 -1.92 3.51
CA VAL A 56 4.12 -1.86 2.17
C VAL A 56 3.16 -2.40 1.11
N GLN A 57 2.49 -3.52 1.38
CA GLN A 57 1.50 -4.09 0.46
C GLN A 57 0.32 -3.14 0.23
N ASP A 58 -0.18 -2.49 1.28
CA ASP A 58 -1.25 -1.49 1.18
C ASP A 58 -0.82 -0.32 0.28
N PHE A 59 0.41 0.17 0.44
CA PHE A 59 0.97 1.21 -0.43
C PHE A 59 1.19 0.74 -1.88
N GLU A 60 1.60 -0.51 -2.09
CA GLU A 60 1.71 -1.07 -3.44
C GLU A 60 0.35 -1.17 -4.14
N ILE A 61 -0.69 -1.54 -3.40
CA ILE A 61 -2.08 -1.57 -3.91
C ILE A 61 -2.52 -0.15 -4.25
N ASP A 62 -2.35 0.81 -3.35
CA ASP A 62 -2.74 2.21 -3.56
C ASP A 62 -2.02 2.81 -4.78
N ARG A 63 -0.71 2.54 -4.93
CA ARG A 63 0.06 2.97 -6.11
C ARG A 63 -0.49 2.36 -7.41
N LYS A 64 -0.86 1.08 -7.42
CA LYS A 64 -1.44 0.42 -8.60
C LYS A 64 -2.82 0.98 -8.92
N GLU A 65 -3.65 1.22 -7.91
CA GLU A 65 -4.98 1.79 -8.07
C GLU A 65 -4.91 3.22 -8.64
N TYR A 66 -4.05 4.06 -8.08
CA TYR A 66 -3.80 5.41 -8.59
C TYR A 66 -3.29 5.40 -10.04
N THR A 67 -2.40 4.46 -10.36
CA THR A 67 -1.91 4.25 -11.74
C THR A 67 -3.06 3.89 -12.69
N ALA A 68 -3.97 3.00 -12.28
CA ALA A 68 -5.13 2.61 -13.07
C ALA A 68 -6.11 3.79 -13.27
N GLN A 69 -6.33 4.61 -12.24
CA GLN A 69 -7.16 5.82 -12.33
C GLN A 69 -6.58 6.81 -13.35
N LEU A 70 -5.26 7.05 -13.33
CA LEU A 70 -4.59 7.91 -14.30
C LEU A 70 -4.69 7.36 -15.73
N LEU A 71 -4.52 6.06 -15.93
CA LEU A 71 -4.74 5.43 -17.24
C LEU A 71 -6.17 5.65 -17.75
N GLN A 72 -7.17 5.53 -16.87
CA GLN A 72 -8.56 5.78 -17.23
C GLN A 72 -8.81 7.24 -17.63
N VAL A 73 -8.18 8.19 -16.95
CA VAL A 73 -8.23 9.62 -17.33
C VAL A 73 -7.63 9.82 -18.72
N LEU A 74 -6.46 9.24 -18.99
CA LEU A 74 -5.81 9.33 -20.31
C LEU A 74 -6.69 8.71 -21.41
N HIS A 75 -7.38 7.60 -21.12
CA HIS A 75 -8.31 7.00 -22.07
C HIS A 75 -9.47 7.94 -22.45
N ARG A 76 -10.08 8.59 -21.46
CA ARG A 76 -11.13 9.58 -21.70
C ARG A 76 -10.64 10.76 -22.54
N VAL A 77 -9.38 11.20 -22.34
CA VAL A 77 -8.75 12.24 -23.15
C VAL A 77 -8.57 11.77 -24.60
N MET A 78 -8.14 10.52 -24.81
CA MET A 78 -7.99 9.92 -26.14
C MET A 78 -9.34 9.81 -26.87
N GLU A 79 -10.39 9.34 -26.19
CA GLU A 79 -11.74 9.24 -26.77
C GLU A 79 -12.26 10.61 -27.20
N LYS A 80 -12.20 11.61 -26.29
CA LYS A 80 -12.67 12.97 -26.56
C LYS A 80 -11.84 13.66 -27.64
N GLY A 81 -10.52 13.48 -27.62
CA GLY A 81 -9.62 14.00 -28.64
C GLY A 81 -9.91 13.42 -30.01
N THR A 82 -10.22 12.12 -30.08
CA THR A 82 -10.62 11.44 -31.33
C THR A 82 -11.95 11.98 -31.85
N GLN A 83 -12.95 12.15 -30.98
CA GLN A 83 -14.26 12.72 -31.34
C GLN A 83 -14.16 14.17 -31.83
N THR A 84 -13.21 14.95 -31.30
CA THR A 84 -13.03 16.37 -31.63
C THR A 84 -11.95 16.60 -32.69
N ASN A 85 -11.40 15.53 -33.27
CA ASN A 85 -10.29 15.56 -34.23
C ASN A 85 -9.03 16.30 -33.73
N GLN A 86 -8.84 16.37 -32.41
CA GLN A 86 -7.68 16.97 -31.75
C GLN A 86 -6.56 15.93 -31.57
N MET A 87 -6.06 15.41 -32.69
CA MET A 87 -5.13 14.26 -32.69
C MET A 87 -3.83 14.52 -31.94
N GLY A 88 -3.34 15.77 -31.87
CA GLY A 88 -2.16 16.12 -31.07
C GLY A 88 -2.33 15.81 -29.57
N ALA A 89 -3.53 16.04 -29.02
CA ALA A 89 -3.85 15.70 -27.64
C ALA A 89 -3.96 14.18 -27.44
N VAL A 90 -4.47 13.47 -28.45
CA VAL A 90 -4.54 11.99 -28.45
C VAL A 90 -3.14 11.39 -28.42
N THR A 91 -2.24 11.83 -29.31
CA THR A 91 -0.85 11.32 -29.37
C THR A 91 -0.10 11.59 -28.06
N ALA A 92 -0.28 12.78 -27.47
CA ALA A 92 0.31 13.10 -26.17
C ALA A 92 -0.22 12.19 -25.06
N ALA A 93 -1.54 11.93 -25.02
CA ALA A 93 -2.14 11.04 -24.03
C ALA A 93 -1.67 9.58 -24.19
N VAL A 94 -1.55 9.08 -25.44
CA VAL A 94 -0.99 7.75 -25.74
C VAL A 94 0.45 7.64 -25.22
N ALA A 95 1.30 8.64 -25.49
CA ALA A 95 2.69 8.64 -25.03
C ALA A 95 2.80 8.60 -23.50
N GLN A 96 1.94 9.33 -22.78
CA GLN A 96 1.90 9.28 -21.32
C GLN A 96 1.37 7.95 -20.79
N ALA A 97 0.38 7.35 -21.47
CA ALA A 97 -0.15 6.04 -21.09
C ALA A 97 0.91 4.95 -21.24
N MET A 98 1.72 4.97 -22.31
CA MET A 98 2.82 4.03 -22.52
C MET A 98 3.86 4.12 -21.40
N LYS A 99 4.27 5.34 -21.00
CA LYS A 99 5.19 5.58 -19.87
C LYS A 99 4.63 5.04 -18.55
N LEU A 100 3.36 5.30 -18.31
CA LEU A 100 2.70 4.89 -17.06
C LEU A 100 2.51 3.36 -16.99
N ALA A 101 2.25 2.73 -18.13
CA ALA A 101 2.13 1.28 -18.27
C ALA A 101 3.49 0.56 -18.37
N ARG A 102 4.61 1.30 -18.41
CA ARG A 102 5.97 0.76 -18.62
C ARG A 102 6.10 -0.02 -19.94
N LEU A 103 5.42 0.45 -20.99
CA LEU A 103 5.45 -0.12 -22.34
C LEU A 103 6.45 0.61 -23.25
N ASP A 104 7.15 1.60 -22.72
CA ASP A 104 8.12 2.49 -23.35
C ASP A 104 9.57 1.96 -23.28
N GLY A 105 9.74 0.64 -23.45
CA GLY A 105 11.04 -0.03 -23.55
C GLY A 105 11.76 0.24 -24.87
#